data_AF-A0A818N0Z0-F1
#
_entry.id   AF-A0A818N0Z0-F1
#
_cell.length_a   1.000
_cell.length_b   1.000
_cell.length_c   1.000
_cell.angle_alpha   90.00
_cell.angle_beta   90.00
_cell.angle_gamma   90.00
#
_symmetry.space_group_name_H-M   'P 1'
#
loop_
_entity.id
_entity.type
_entity.pdbx_description
1 polymer ?
#
loop_
_entity_poly.entity_id
_entity_poly.type
_entity_poly.pdbx_seq_one_letter_code
_entity_poly.pdbx_strand_id
1 'polypeptide(L)'
;MTVLPYLDIKATPVRSLESPRLSRTKSFHHESEFTGQQQRQLSLPRRYSRKLSSSSPVRCTVPSAHIRTPKINIIARSDEILKQLPHSKTTNIQTLNSIWKPLVREQPDYDYLWEPVKREDIRHQYDFYVAPQRIIASRPDDPMKMTTMFETQDRHYHNYKRVQAMQQRQWNQQHMQYTTYPYSHMEEREMYNKQIRSTLKEQMEEKVQADKIELEIKNRATEVVLEQDRQYFEQEKQRQIERAKLLLQFTVKNKELMENKWEYDQWHRMHQWHVERAILADNPINWSKTMT
;
A
#
# COMPACT_ATOMS: atom_id res chain seq x y z
N MET A 1 49.53 -10.82 -15.73
CA MET A 1 48.54 -11.84 -16.14
C MET A 1 47.98 -12.47 -14.89
N THR A 2 46.82 -12.01 -14.45
CA THR A 2 46.15 -12.46 -13.22
C THR A 2 44.73 -12.83 -13.59
N VAL A 3 44.42 -14.10 -13.36
CA VAL A 3 43.24 -14.83 -13.84
C VAL A 3 42.05 -14.50 -12.94
N LEU A 4 40.92 -14.12 -13.55
CA LEU A 4 39.64 -13.93 -12.87
C LEU A 4 39.03 -15.29 -12.48
N PRO A 5 38.49 -15.46 -11.27
CA PRO A 5 37.78 -16.68 -10.92
C PRO A 5 36.35 -16.68 -11.51
N TYR A 6 36.04 -17.76 -12.21
CA TYR A 6 34.70 -18.14 -12.64
C TYR A 6 33.76 -18.23 -11.43
N LEU A 7 32.67 -17.47 -11.46
CA LEU A 7 31.54 -17.62 -10.55
C LEU A 7 30.64 -18.74 -11.06
N ASP A 8 30.72 -19.91 -10.42
CA ASP A 8 29.80 -21.02 -10.57
C ASP A 8 28.40 -20.61 -10.09
N ILE A 9 27.49 -20.42 -11.05
CA ILE A 9 26.06 -20.23 -10.78
C ILE A 9 25.48 -21.61 -10.43
N LYS A 10 25.51 -21.97 -9.15
CA LYS A 10 24.73 -23.10 -8.64
C LYS A 10 23.25 -22.75 -8.73
N ALA A 11 22.56 -23.48 -9.61
CA ALA A 11 21.12 -23.46 -9.79
C ALA A 11 20.38 -23.58 -8.44
N THR A 12 19.59 -22.57 -8.11
CA THR A 12 18.60 -22.63 -7.04
C THR A 12 17.43 -23.51 -7.49
N PRO A 13 17.03 -24.53 -6.72
CA PRO A 13 15.87 -25.34 -7.06
C PRO A 13 14.60 -24.50 -6.90
N VAL A 14 13.83 -24.42 -7.98
CA VAL A 14 12.48 -23.85 -8.02
C VAL A 14 11.59 -24.66 -7.08
N ARG A 15 11.34 -24.12 -5.88
CA ARG A 15 10.26 -24.61 -5.01
C ARG A 15 8.94 -24.23 -5.65
N SER A 16 8.26 -25.23 -6.20
CA SER A 16 6.84 -25.15 -6.57
C SER A 16 6.02 -24.82 -5.33
N LEU A 17 5.49 -23.60 -5.26
CA LEU A 17 4.45 -23.23 -4.30
C LEU A 17 3.18 -23.95 -4.72
N GLU A 18 2.85 -25.05 -4.02
CA GLU A 18 1.56 -25.69 -4.09
C GLU A 18 0.47 -24.67 -3.69
N SER A 19 -0.45 -24.41 -4.62
CA SER A 19 -1.63 -23.59 -4.36
C SER A 19 -2.48 -24.22 -3.25
N PRO A 20 -2.97 -23.44 -2.26
CA PRO A 20 -3.89 -23.96 -1.27
C PRO A 20 -5.19 -24.39 -1.94
N ARG A 21 -5.49 -25.70 -1.85
CA ARG A 21 -6.77 -26.28 -2.23
C ARG A 21 -7.86 -25.70 -1.33
N LEU A 22 -8.76 -24.90 -1.91
CA LEU A 22 -9.98 -24.45 -1.24
C LEU A 22 -10.81 -25.68 -0.85
N SER A 23 -11.01 -25.86 0.46
CA SER A 23 -11.91 -26.88 0.98
C SER A 23 -13.36 -26.52 0.67
N ARG A 24 -13.90 -27.32 -0.24
CA ARG A 24 -15.30 -27.58 -0.58
C ARG A 24 -16.27 -27.42 0.61
N THR A 25 -17.25 -26.56 0.38
CA THR A 25 -18.57 -26.37 1.01
C THR A 25 -19.03 -27.41 2.04
N LYS A 26 -19.35 -26.93 3.26
CA LYS A 26 -20.34 -27.55 4.15
C LYS A 26 -21.56 -26.65 4.23
N SER A 27 -22.62 -27.09 3.58
CA SER A 27 -24.00 -26.62 3.74
C SER A 27 -24.48 -26.93 5.16
N PHE A 28 -24.92 -25.92 5.91
CA PHE A 28 -25.71 -26.13 7.13
C PHE A 28 -27.18 -25.82 6.83
N HIS A 29 -28.02 -26.83 7.07
CA HIS A 29 -29.47 -26.71 7.13
C HIS A 29 -29.90 -26.22 8.52
N HIS A 30 -30.92 -25.36 8.50
CA HIS A 30 -31.99 -25.12 9.49
C HIS A 30 -31.85 -25.69 10.91
N GLU A 31 -32.16 -24.87 11.93
CA GLU A 31 -33.45 -24.94 12.65
C GLU A 31 -33.82 -23.57 13.23
N SER A 32 -35.07 -23.18 13.01
CA SER A 32 -35.72 -22.01 13.60
C SER A 32 -36.68 -22.52 14.67
N GLU A 33 -36.35 -22.33 15.95
CA GLU A 33 -37.32 -22.52 17.03
C GLU A 33 -37.84 -21.18 17.51
N PHE A 34 -39.17 -21.11 17.49
CA PHE A 34 -40.01 -19.96 17.74
C PHE A 34 -40.82 -20.26 18.99
N THR A 35 -40.36 -19.79 20.15
CA THR A 35 -41.15 -19.62 21.39
C THR A 35 -40.59 -18.36 22.02
N GLY A 36 -41.32 -17.37 22.52
CA GLY A 36 -42.70 -17.26 22.95
C GLY A 36 -42.75 -15.97 23.77
N GLN A 37 -43.88 -15.30 23.70
CA GLN A 37 -44.27 -14.07 24.39
C GLN A 37 -43.69 -13.90 25.81
N GLN A 38 -43.29 -12.67 26.16
CA GLN A 38 -43.81 -12.02 27.36
C GLN A 38 -43.65 -10.49 27.31
N GLN A 39 -44.80 -9.84 27.53
CA GLN A 39 -44.98 -8.42 27.75
C GLN A 39 -44.13 -7.94 28.93
N ARG A 40 -43.52 -6.75 28.80
CA ARG A 40 -43.38 -5.81 29.93
C ARG A 40 -43.30 -4.39 29.40
N GLN A 41 -44.40 -3.68 29.62
CA GLN A 41 -44.43 -2.22 29.70
C GLN A 41 -43.43 -1.78 30.77
N LEU A 42 -42.81 -0.60 30.60
CA LEU A 42 -42.75 0.47 31.61
C LEU A 42 -41.84 1.63 31.16
N SER A 43 -42.47 2.80 31.09
CA SER A 43 -41.97 4.13 31.47
C SER A 43 -40.64 4.66 30.92
N LEU A 44 -40.77 5.66 30.06
CA LEU A 44 -39.82 6.76 29.82
C LEU A 44 -39.41 7.46 31.12
N PRO A 45 -38.16 7.94 31.23
CA PRO A 45 -37.87 9.14 32.00
C PRO A 45 -37.36 10.27 31.10
N ARG A 46 -38.10 11.39 31.15
CA ARG A 46 -37.62 12.74 30.86
C ARG A 46 -36.28 12.97 31.57
N ARG A 47 -35.21 13.23 30.81
CA ARG A 47 -33.98 13.82 31.38
C ARG A 47 -33.93 15.31 31.08
N TYR A 48 -34.00 16.06 32.17
CA TYR A 48 -33.80 17.49 32.26
C TYR A 48 -32.39 17.88 31.79
N SER A 49 -32.36 18.88 30.93
CA SER A 49 -31.18 19.68 30.58
C SER A 49 -30.64 20.39 31.83
N ARG A 50 -29.53 19.90 32.40
CA ARG A 50 -28.72 20.64 33.37
C ARG A 50 -27.71 21.52 32.61
N LYS A 51 -27.90 22.83 32.74
CA LYS A 51 -26.91 23.85 32.40
C LYS A 51 -25.69 23.64 33.32
N LEU A 52 -24.53 23.39 32.74
CA LEU A 52 -23.25 23.39 33.43
C LEU A 52 -22.75 24.84 33.51
N SER A 53 -22.68 25.36 34.73
CA SER A 53 -22.01 26.62 35.07
C SER A 53 -20.50 26.44 34.93
N SER A 54 -19.88 27.27 34.10
CA SER A 54 -18.43 27.42 33.97
C SER A 54 -17.84 28.09 35.21
N SER A 55 -17.18 27.32 36.07
CA SER A 55 -16.27 27.85 37.08
C SER A 55 -14.86 27.94 36.49
N SER A 56 -14.35 29.15 36.33
CA SER A 56 -12.97 29.43 35.97
C SER A 56 -12.02 28.97 37.08
N PRO A 57 -10.90 28.27 36.78
CA PRO A 57 -9.87 28.02 37.76
C PRO A 57 -8.98 29.27 37.91
N VAL A 58 -8.90 29.75 39.16
CA VAL A 58 -7.97 30.78 39.62
C VAL A 58 -6.54 30.31 39.39
N ARG A 59 -5.78 31.08 38.61
CA ARG A 59 -4.36 30.84 38.31
C ARG A 59 -3.52 31.47 39.44
N CYS A 60 -3.11 30.67 40.42
CA CYS A 60 -2.10 31.09 41.40
C CYS A 60 -0.72 31.09 40.74
N THR A 61 -0.21 32.27 40.41
CA THR A 61 1.19 32.46 40.01
C THR A 61 2.08 32.54 41.24
N VAL A 62 2.91 31.53 41.46
CA VAL A 62 4.01 31.58 42.43
C VAL A 62 5.23 32.16 41.70
N PRO A 63 5.87 33.23 42.19
CA PRO A 63 7.09 33.75 41.60
C PRO A 63 8.27 32.86 41.98
N SER A 64 8.79 32.09 41.00
CA SER A 64 10.04 31.34 41.10
C SER A 64 11.23 32.30 40.93
N ALA A 65 12.01 32.49 41.98
CA ALA A 65 13.25 33.26 41.96
C ALA A 65 14.32 32.50 41.15
N HIS A 66 14.55 32.92 39.90
CA HIS A 66 15.65 32.40 39.10
C HIS A 66 16.98 33.03 39.52
N ILE A 67 17.89 32.19 40.00
CA ILE A 67 19.30 32.47 40.22
C ILE A 67 19.92 32.86 38.88
N ARG A 68 20.50 34.07 38.83
CA ARG A 68 21.18 34.61 37.65
C ARG A 68 22.51 33.87 37.43
N THR A 69 22.58 33.03 36.41
CA THR A 69 23.87 32.56 35.87
C THR A 69 24.41 33.59 34.86
N PRO A 70 25.73 33.74 34.75
CA PRO A 70 26.34 34.71 33.83
C PRO A 70 26.07 34.33 32.37
N LYS A 71 25.58 35.29 31.59
CA LYS A 71 25.42 35.19 30.13
C LYS A 71 26.79 35.06 29.47
N ILE A 72 27.12 33.86 28.99
CA ILE A 72 28.21 33.65 28.03
C ILE A 72 27.64 33.98 26.65
N ASN A 73 28.08 35.11 26.08
CA ASN A 73 27.77 35.48 24.71
C ASN A 73 28.60 34.60 23.76
N ILE A 74 28.07 33.44 23.39
CA ILE A 74 28.58 32.68 22.25
C ILE A 74 28.19 33.48 21.00
N ILE A 75 29.20 34.07 20.36
CA ILE A 75 29.03 34.77 19.08
C ILE A 75 28.62 33.71 18.04
N ALA A 76 27.32 33.67 17.72
CA ALA A 76 26.76 32.82 16.67
C ALA A 76 27.21 33.35 15.30
N ARG A 77 28.39 32.91 14.84
CA ARG A 77 28.93 33.22 13.50
C ARG A 77 28.43 32.26 12.40
N SER A 78 27.51 31.34 12.70
CA SER A 78 27.01 30.36 11.72
C SER A 78 25.81 30.83 10.90
N ASP A 79 25.12 31.89 11.30
CA ASP A 79 23.80 32.22 10.74
C ASP A 79 23.86 33.25 9.60
N GLU A 80 25.01 33.87 9.36
CA GLU A 80 25.21 34.80 8.25
C GLU A 80 25.59 34.10 6.93
N ILE A 81 26.19 32.91 7.00
CA ILE A 81 26.58 32.16 5.80
C ILE A 81 25.34 31.57 5.08
N LEU A 82 24.25 31.32 5.80
CA LEU A 82 23.00 30.82 5.20
C LEU A 82 22.11 31.93 4.60
N LYS A 83 22.44 33.21 4.78
CA LYS A 83 21.67 34.35 4.22
C LYS A 83 22.09 34.75 2.80
N GLN A 84 23.19 34.21 2.26
CA GLN A 84 23.65 34.54 0.90
C GLN A 84 23.34 33.49 -0.16
N LEU A 85 22.59 32.43 0.17
CA LEU A 85 22.05 31.56 -0.86
C LEU A 85 20.91 32.30 -1.57
N PRO A 86 20.92 32.41 -2.93
CA PRO A 86 19.86 33.05 -3.66
C PRO A 86 18.55 32.34 -3.33
N HIS A 87 17.67 33.03 -2.62
CA HIS A 87 16.29 32.62 -2.44
C HIS A 87 15.67 32.56 -3.84
N SER A 88 15.62 31.37 -4.43
CA SER A 88 14.76 31.08 -5.56
C SER A 88 13.37 31.47 -5.09
N LYS A 89 12.87 32.59 -5.63
CA LYS A 89 11.52 33.08 -5.41
C LYS A 89 10.59 31.90 -5.67
N THR A 90 10.04 31.32 -4.61
CA THR A 90 8.87 30.45 -4.70
C THR A 90 7.76 31.37 -5.17
N THR A 91 7.63 31.45 -6.49
CA THR A 91 6.45 31.99 -7.15
C THR A 91 5.26 31.29 -6.54
N ASN A 92 4.53 32.04 -5.71
CA ASN A 92 3.09 32.10 -5.71
C ASN A 92 2.45 30.80 -6.22
N ILE A 93 2.55 29.74 -5.42
CA ILE A 93 1.62 28.62 -5.55
C ILE A 93 0.33 29.19 -4.98
N GLN A 94 -0.38 29.88 -5.86
CA GLN A 94 -1.80 30.09 -5.71
C GLN A 94 -2.35 28.73 -5.30
N THR A 95 -3.01 28.72 -4.16
CA THR A 95 -3.97 27.70 -3.78
C THR A 95 -5.05 27.68 -4.85
N LEU A 96 -4.72 27.09 -6.00
CA LEU A 96 -5.68 26.39 -6.81
C LEU A 96 -6.21 25.31 -5.87
N ASN A 97 -7.31 25.64 -5.22
CA ASN A 97 -8.36 24.69 -4.91
C ASN A 97 -8.80 24.10 -6.26
N SER A 98 -7.92 23.31 -6.89
CA SER A 98 -8.29 22.29 -7.83
C SER A 98 -9.03 21.29 -6.96
N ILE A 99 -10.33 21.55 -6.82
CA ILE A 99 -11.33 20.51 -6.64
C ILE A 99 -10.90 19.46 -7.64
N TRP A 100 -10.26 18.39 -7.15
CA TRP A 100 -10.07 17.16 -7.90
C TRP A 100 -11.49 16.66 -8.13
N LYS A 101 -12.18 17.23 -9.14
CA LYS A 101 -13.22 16.51 -9.81
C LYS A 101 -12.48 15.26 -10.29
N PRO A 102 -12.84 14.06 -9.82
CA PRO A 102 -12.29 12.86 -10.42
C PRO A 102 -12.45 13.04 -11.93
N LEU A 103 -11.41 12.70 -12.68
CA LEU A 103 -11.48 12.60 -14.13
C LEU A 103 -12.49 11.49 -14.42
N VAL A 104 -13.77 11.80 -14.28
CA VAL A 104 -14.85 11.14 -14.95
C VAL A 104 -14.49 11.42 -16.39
N ARG A 105 -13.83 10.44 -17.02
CA ARG A 105 -13.95 10.30 -18.46
C ARG A 105 -15.44 10.36 -18.67
N GLU A 106 -15.93 11.50 -19.18
CA GLU A 106 -17.19 11.51 -19.90
C GLU A 106 -17.00 10.40 -20.91
N GLN A 107 -17.57 9.23 -20.60
CA GLN A 107 -17.78 8.24 -21.62
C GLN A 107 -18.59 9.00 -22.64
N PRO A 108 -18.08 9.22 -23.86
CA PRO A 108 -18.91 9.84 -24.88
C PRO A 108 -20.21 9.04 -24.92
N ASP A 109 -21.34 9.74 -24.83
CA ASP A 109 -22.68 9.19 -24.92
C ASP A 109 -22.79 8.45 -26.26
N TYR A 110 -22.36 7.19 -26.27
CA TYR A 110 -22.48 6.29 -27.41
C TYR A 110 -23.89 5.73 -27.52
N ASP A 111 -24.86 6.23 -26.75
CA ASP A 111 -26.26 5.83 -26.83
C ASP A 111 -26.93 6.31 -28.14
N TYR A 112 -26.29 7.19 -28.91
CA TYR A 112 -26.80 7.64 -30.21
C TYR A 112 -26.25 6.86 -31.43
N LEU A 113 -25.44 5.81 -31.24
CA LEU A 113 -24.86 5.04 -32.35
C LEU A 113 -25.19 3.54 -32.32
N TRP A 114 -26.22 3.16 -31.59
CA TRP A 114 -26.78 1.81 -31.60
C TRP A 114 -28.28 1.84 -31.85
N GLU A 115 -28.73 2.55 -32.89
CA GLU A 115 -29.80 1.91 -33.68
C GLU A 115 -29.25 0.53 -34.06
N PRO A 116 -29.99 -0.56 -33.82
CA PRO A 116 -29.52 -1.89 -34.17
C PRO A 116 -29.19 -1.85 -35.66
N VAL A 117 -27.90 -1.78 -35.97
CA VAL A 117 -27.41 -1.84 -37.34
C VAL A 117 -28.01 -3.13 -37.85
N LYS A 118 -28.99 -3.01 -38.75
CA LYS A 118 -29.46 -4.12 -39.55
C LYS A 118 -28.26 -4.52 -40.38
N ARG A 119 -27.40 -5.34 -39.80
CA ARG A 119 -26.39 -6.08 -40.53
C ARG A 119 -27.22 -7.03 -41.38
N GLU A 120 -27.61 -6.55 -42.55
CA GLU A 120 -27.94 -7.45 -43.63
C GLU A 120 -26.70 -8.35 -43.74
N ASP A 121 -26.82 -9.60 -43.32
CA ASP A 121 -25.72 -10.54 -43.34
C ASP A 121 -25.32 -10.74 -44.81
N ILE A 122 -24.38 -9.92 -45.28
CA ILE A 122 -23.82 -9.95 -46.64
C ILE A 122 -23.15 -11.31 -46.90
N ARG A 123 -22.88 -12.08 -45.85
CA ARG A 123 -22.38 -13.46 -45.93
C ARG A 123 -23.34 -14.38 -46.70
N HIS A 124 -24.64 -14.09 -46.74
CA HIS A 124 -25.60 -14.91 -47.47
C HIS A 124 -25.75 -14.55 -48.95
N GLN A 125 -25.07 -13.51 -49.46
CA GLN A 125 -25.15 -13.19 -50.89
C GLN A 125 -24.34 -14.16 -51.77
N TYR A 126 -23.39 -14.90 -51.19
CA TYR A 126 -22.56 -15.86 -51.93
C TYR A 126 -22.86 -17.33 -51.63
N ASP A 127 -23.71 -17.63 -50.63
CA ASP A 127 -24.06 -19.01 -50.25
C ASP A 127 -25.05 -19.67 -51.25
N PHE A 128 -25.62 -18.92 -52.19
CA PHE A 128 -26.57 -19.45 -53.19
C PHE A 128 -25.92 -19.82 -54.54
N TYR A 129 -24.60 -19.73 -54.69
CA TYR A 129 -23.97 -20.25 -55.91
C TYR A 129 -23.89 -21.78 -55.86
N VAL A 130 -24.99 -22.43 -56.26
CA VAL A 130 -25.01 -23.86 -56.55
C VAL A 130 -24.46 -24.03 -57.96
N ALA A 131 -23.17 -24.37 -58.06
CA ALA A 131 -22.56 -24.69 -59.34
C ALA A 131 -23.40 -25.79 -60.04
N PRO A 132 -23.83 -25.60 -61.29
CA PRO A 132 -24.63 -26.60 -61.99
C PRO A 132 -23.87 -27.92 -62.05
N GLN A 133 -24.49 -29.00 -61.60
CA GLN A 133 -23.87 -30.32 -61.59
C GLN A 133 -23.48 -30.68 -63.04
N ARG A 134 -22.20 -30.99 -63.26
CA ARG A 134 -21.74 -31.51 -64.55
C ARG A 134 -22.42 -32.86 -64.80
N ILE A 135 -23.35 -32.89 -65.74
CA ILE A 135 -24.01 -34.12 -66.20
C ILE A 135 -22.98 -34.94 -66.96
N ILE A 136 -22.44 -35.98 -66.32
CA ILE A 136 -21.60 -36.98 -66.98
C ILE A 136 -22.55 -38.05 -67.52
N ALA A 137 -22.84 -38.02 -68.83
CA ALA A 137 -23.87 -38.84 -69.48
C ALA A 137 -23.66 -40.37 -69.42
N SER A 138 -22.58 -40.85 -68.79
CA SER A 138 -22.23 -42.27 -68.70
C SER A 138 -22.09 -42.80 -67.26
N ARG A 139 -22.50 -42.02 -66.25
CA ARG A 139 -22.48 -42.48 -64.85
C ARG A 139 -23.86 -43.04 -64.50
N PRO A 140 -23.97 -44.31 -64.04
CA PRO A 140 -25.25 -44.86 -63.61
C PRO A 140 -25.80 -44.03 -62.44
N ASP A 141 -27.11 -43.80 -62.41
CA ASP A 141 -27.76 -43.06 -61.33
C ASP A 141 -27.38 -43.68 -59.98
N ASP A 142 -26.91 -42.84 -59.06
CA ASP A 142 -26.61 -43.29 -57.70
C ASP A 142 -27.90 -43.91 -57.12
N PRO A 143 -27.83 -45.12 -56.53
CA PRO A 143 -29.02 -45.79 -56.03
C PRO A 143 -29.70 -44.85 -55.04
N MET A 144 -30.95 -44.51 -55.34
CA MET A 144 -31.78 -43.64 -54.52
C MET A 144 -31.72 -44.19 -53.10
N LYS A 145 -30.98 -43.49 -52.21
CA LYS A 145 -30.88 -43.88 -50.81
C LYS A 145 -32.28 -43.74 -50.25
N MET A 146 -33.02 -44.85 -50.23
CA MET A 146 -34.23 -44.95 -49.43
C MET A 146 -33.78 -44.65 -48.01
N THR A 147 -34.07 -43.45 -47.53
CA THR A 147 -34.00 -43.09 -46.11
C THR A 147 -35.12 -43.86 -45.42
N THR A 148 -35.01 -45.19 -45.42
CA THR A 148 -35.69 -46.03 -44.46
C THR A 148 -35.07 -45.68 -43.11
N MET A 149 -35.65 -44.67 -42.45
CA MET A 149 -35.35 -44.37 -41.07
C MET A 149 -35.87 -45.53 -40.23
N PHE A 150 -35.10 -46.62 -40.19
CA PHE A 150 -35.20 -47.65 -39.15
C PHE A 150 -34.49 -47.12 -37.88
N GLU A 151 -34.72 -45.86 -37.54
CA GLU A 151 -34.30 -45.32 -36.27
C GLU A 151 -35.09 -46.04 -35.20
N THR A 152 -34.41 -46.80 -34.34
CA THR A 152 -34.98 -47.41 -33.13
C THR A 152 -35.85 -46.37 -32.42
N GLN A 153 -37.16 -46.49 -32.58
CA GLN A 153 -38.17 -45.49 -32.23
C GLN A 153 -37.99 -45.01 -30.77
N ASP A 154 -37.55 -45.90 -29.90
CA ASP A 154 -37.29 -45.65 -28.49
C ASP A 154 -36.17 -44.63 -28.23
N ARG A 155 -35.03 -44.68 -28.93
CA ARG A 155 -33.89 -43.77 -28.64
C ARG A 155 -34.23 -42.32 -29.01
N HIS A 156 -34.90 -42.12 -30.15
CA HIS A 156 -35.34 -40.80 -30.59
C HIS A 156 -36.46 -40.26 -29.69
N TYR A 157 -37.37 -41.13 -29.26
CA TYR A 157 -38.41 -40.78 -28.29
C TYR A 157 -37.84 -40.35 -26.93
N HIS A 158 -36.82 -41.04 -26.42
CA HIS A 158 -36.13 -40.64 -25.18
C HIS A 158 -35.45 -39.27 -25.29
N ASN A 159 -34.77 -39.01 -26.42
CA ASN A 159 -34.14 -37.72 -26.66
C ASN A 159 -35.19 -36.60 -26.79
N TYR A 160 -36.29 -36.84 -27.51
CA TYR A 160 -37.40 -35.91 -27.62
C TYR A 160 -38.00 -35.55 -26.25
N LYS A 161 -38.29 -36.57 -25.42
CA LYS A 161 -38.77 -36.36 -24.05
C LYS A 161 -37.79 -35.58 -23.19
N ARG A 162 -36.48 -35.85 -23.31
CA ARG A 162 -35.43 -35.13 -22.57
C ARG A 162 -35.39 -33.65 -22.97
N VAL A 163 -35.45 -33.35 -24.27
CA VAL A 163 -35.47 -31.98 -24.79
C VAL A 163 -36.71 -31.25 -24.27
N GLN A 164 -37.88 -31.88 -24.36
CA GLN A 164 -39.14 -31.31 -23.87
C GLN A 164 -39.09 -31.03 -22.36
N ALA A 165 -38.55 -31.96 -21.56
CA ALA A 165 -38.38 -31.77 -20.12
C ALA A 165 -37.38 -30.65 -19.78
N MET A 166 -36.29 -30.49 -20.53
CA MET A 166 -35.37 -29.36 -20.36
C MET A 166 -36.06 -28.03 -20.69
N GLN A 167 -36.79 -27.95 -21.81
CA GLN A 167 -37.53 -26.75 -22.20
C GLN A 167 -38.56 -26.36 -21.14
N GLN A 168 -39.30 -27.33 -20.60
CA GLN A 168 -40.24 -27.10 -19.50
C GLN A 168 -39.55 -26.60 -18.23
N ARG A 169 -38.41 -27.18 -17.85
CA ARG A 169 -37.63 -26.71 -16.68
C ARG A 169 -37.13 -25.28 -16.88
N GLN A 170 -36.61 -24.97 -18.07
CA GLN A 170 -36.13 -23.64 -18.39
C GLN A 170 -37.28 -22.62 -18.38
N TRP A 171 -38.42 -22.96 -18.98
CA TRP A 171 -39.62 -22.14 -18.95
C TRP A 171 -40.10 -21.92 -17.51
N ASN A 172 -40.16 -22.98 -16.69
CA ASN A 172 -40.53 -22.86 -15.28
C ASN A 172 -39.56 -21.98 -14.49
N GLN A 173 -38.24 -22.10 -14.70
CA GLN A 173 -37.25 -21.25 -14.03
C GLN A 173 -37.43 -19.78 -14.39
N GLN A 174 -37.56 -19.47 -15.68
CA GLN A 174 -37.82 -18.12 -16.16
C GLN A 174 -39.14 -17.60 -15.59
N HIS A 175 -40.20 -18.40 -15.64
CA HIS A 175 -41.50 -18.01 -15.14
C HIS A 175 -41.46 -17.72 -13.64
N MET A 176 -40.88 -18.62 -12.84
CA MET A 176 -40.70 -18.42 -11.39
C MET A 176 -39.90 -17.15 -11.07
N GLN A 177 -38.86 -16.85 -11.84
CA GLN A 177 -38.06 -15.63 -11.65
C GLN A 177 -38.86 -14.35 -11.90
N TYR A 178 -39.81 -14.36 -12.85
CA TYR A 178 -40.63 -13.19 -13.19
C TYR A 178 -41.97 -13.12 -12.45
N THR A 179 -42.51 -14.23 -11.94
CA THR A 179 -43.81 -14.26 -11.25
C THR A 179 -43.77 -13.68 -9.85
N THR A 180 -42.61 -13.67 -9.18
CA THR A 180 -42.51 -13.31 -7.76
C THR A 180 -42.93 -11.87 -7.46
N TYR A 181 -42.91 -10.95 -8.42
CA TYR A 181 -43.26 -9.53 -8.20
C TYR A 181 -43.64 -8.86 -9.52
N PRO A 182 -44.83 -8.23 -9.74
CA PRO A 182 -45.83 -7.64 -8.83
C PRO A 182 -47.22 -8.32 -8.84
N TYR A 183 -47.34 -9.59 -9.23
CA TYR A 183 -48.63 -10.31 -9.34
C TYR A 183 -48.87 -11.37 -8.26
N SER A 184 -47.93 -11.54 -7.33
CA SER A 184 -47.98 -12.51 -6.22
C SER A 184 -48.98 -12.12 -5.12
N HIS A 185 -49.29 -13.07 -4.23
CA HIS A 185 -50.16 -12.82 -3.08
C HIS A 185 -49.51 -11.84 -2.09
N MET A 186 -50.30 -11.12 -1.30
CA MET A 186 -49.78 -10.06 -0.41
C MET A 186 -48.70 -10.58 0.54
N GLU A 187 -48.89 -11.78 1.09
CA GLU A 187 -47.94 -12.44 1.99
C GLU A 187 -46.59 -12.74 1.32
N GLU A 188 -46.62 -13.24 0.08
CA GLU A 188 -45.42 -13.56 -0.70
C GLU A 188 -44.61 -12.30 -1.03
N ARG A 189 -45.30 -11.19 -1.37
CA ARG A 189 -44.65 -9.89 -1.60
C ARG A 189 -43.96 -9.39 -0.34
N GLU A 190 -44.59 -9.53 0.81
CA GLU A 190 -43.99 -9.11 2.07
C GLU A 190 -42.76 -9.93 2.43
N MET A 191 -42.82 -11.25 2.23
CA MET A 191 -41.67 -12.14 2.42
C MET A 191 -40.51 -11.80 1.48
N TYR A 192 -40.79 -11.54 0.21
CA TYR A 192 -39.80 -11.09 -0.76
C TYR A 192 -39.17 -9.74 -0.36
N ASN A 193 -39.98 -8.75 0.01
CA ASN A 193 -39.49 -7.46 0.50
C ASN A 193 -38.67 -7.59 1.80
N LYS A 194 -39.05 -8.51 2.68
CA LYS A 194 -38.29 -8.84 3.90
C LYS A 194 -36.93 -9.45 3.56
N GLN A 195 -36.86 -10.36 2.59
CA GLN A 195 -35.61 -10.93 2.10
C GLN A 195 -34.71 -9.84 1.53
N ILE A 196 -35.22 -8.97 0.65
CA ILE A 196 -34.44 -7.84 0.10
C ILE A 196 -33.88 -6.94 1.20
N ARG A 197 -34.71 -6.57 2.18
CA ARG A 197 -34.25 -5.75 3.32
C ARG A 197 -33.19 -6.46 4.15
N SER A 198 -33.32 -7.78 4.34
CA SER A 198 -32.33 -8.59 5.06
C SER A 198 -31.00 -8.65 4.30
N THR A 199 -31.02 -8.94 3.01
CA THR A 199 -29.82 -9.01 2.18
C THR A 199 -29.12 -7.66 2.08
N LEU A 200 -29.90 -6.57 1.96
CA LEU A 200 -29.34 -5.21 1.96
C LEU A 200 -28.66 -4.89 3.29
N LYS A 201 -29.29 -5.25 4.41
CA LYS A 201 -28.72 -5.05 5.74
C LYS A 201 -27.41 -5.83 5.91
N GLU A 202 -27.38 -7.07 5.47
CA GLU A 202 -26.17 -7.92 5.48
C GLU A 202 -25.05 -7.29 4.65
N GLN A 203 -25.33 -6.87 3.41
CA GLN A 203 -24.36 -6.17 2.55
C GLN A 203 -23.82 -4.88 3.19
N MET A 204 -24.69 -4.11 3.87
CA MET A 204 -24.26 -2.92 4.58
C MET A 204 -23.35 -3.25 5.77
N GLU A 205 -23.67 -4.30 6.51
CA GLU A 205 -22.86 -4.76 7.65
C GLU A 205 -21.50 -5.30 7.20
N GLU A 206 -21.47 -6.14 6.17
CA GLU A 206 -20.24 -6.65 5.56
C GLU A 206 -19.34 -5.51 5.07
N LYS A 207 -19.91 -4.50 4.42
CA LYS A 207 -19.17 -3.33 3.96
C LYS A 207 -18.55 -2.57 5.14
N VAL A 208 -19.32 -2.32 6.20
CA VAL A 208 -18.81 -1.64 7.41
C VAL A 208 -17.70 -2.46 8.08
N GLN A 209 -17.83 -3.79 8.12
CA GLN A 209 -16.78 -4.66 8.65
C GLN A 209 -15.51 -4.62 7.79
N ALA A 210 -15.65 -4.63 6.46
CA ALA A 210 -14.52 -4.51 5.54
C ALA A 210 -13.79 -3.17 5.71
N ASP A 211 -14.53 -2.06 5.79
CA ASP A 211 -13.98 -0.73 6.01
C ASP A 211 -13.21 -0.65 7.35
N LYS A 212 -13.76 -1.29 8.41
CA LYS A 212 -13.09 -1.38 9.71
C LYS A 212 -11.78 -2.15 9.64
N ILE A 213 -11.77 -3.30 8.98
CA ILE A 213 -10.56 -4.12 8.80
C ILE A 213 -9.51 -3.34 8.00
N GLU A 214 -9.92 -2.66 6.93
CA GLU A 214 -9.01 -1.83 6.12
C GLU A 214 -8.39 -0.71 6.96
N LEU A 215 -9.18 -0.03 7.79
CA LEU A 215 -8.69 1.00 8.70
C LEU A 215 -7.69 0.44 9.72
N GLU A 216 -7.97 -0.74 10.29
CA GLU A 216 -7.05 -1.40 11.22
C GLU A 216 -5.73 -1.78 10.54
N ILE A 217 -5.76 -2.26 9.30
CA ILE A 217 -4.56 -2.56 8.52
C ILE A 217 -3.74 -1.30 8.28
N LYS A 218 -4.39 -0.19 7.87
CA LYS A 218 -3.73 1.10 7.66
C LYS A 218 -3.10 1.61 8.96
N ASN A 219 -3.82 1.55 10.07
CA ASN A 219 -3.30 1.96 11.37
C ASN A 219 -2.06 1.15 11.76
N ARG A 220 -2.10 -0.18 11.64
CA ARG A 220 -0.93 -1.03 11.90
C ARG A 220 0.24 -0.69 10.99
N ALA A 221 0.01 -0.46 9.70
CA ALA A 221 1.06 -0.05 8.78
C ALA A 221 1.69 1.29 9.19
N THR A 222 0.89 2.27 9.63
CA THR A 222 1.40 3.56 10.11
C THR A 222 2.19 3.41 11.42
N GLU A 223 1.75 2.55 12.35
CA GLU A 223 2.48 2.27 13.59
C GLU A 223 3.87 1.68 13.31
N VAL A 224 3.97 0.75 12.36
CA VAL A 224 5.25 0.16 11.94
C VAL A 224 6.20 1.23 11.38
N VAL A 225 5.70 2.15 10.54
CA VAL A 225 6.52 3.23 9.98
C VAL A 225 6.99 4.18 11.08
N LEU A 226 6.11 4.56 12.01
CA LEU A 226 6.49 5.43 13.13
C LEU A 226 7.56 4.80 14.03
N GLU A 227 7.49 3.49 14.25
CA GLU A 227 8.49 2.78 15.04
C GLU A 227 9.85 2.71 14.33
N GLN A 228 9.85 2.51 13.01
CA GLN A 228 11.07 2.58 12.20
C GLN A 228 11.70 3.98 12.25
N ASP A 229 10.90 5.03 12.12
CA ASP A 229 11.39 6.42 12.19
C ASP A 229 12.02 6.72 13.55
N ARG A 230 11.42 6.23 14.64
CA ARG A 230 12.01 6.33 16.00
C ARG A 230 13.38 5.66 16.07
N GLN A 231 13.49 4.44 15.54
CA GLN A 231 14.76 3.71 15.52
C GLN A 231 15.83 4.46 14.71
N TYR A 232 15.47 5.01 13.55
CA TYR A 232 16.41 5.79 12.75
C TYR A 232 16.88 7.06 13.47
N PHE A 233 15.98 7.74 14.18
CA PHE A 233 16.35 8.91 14.98
C PHE A 233 17.34 8.54 16.10
N GLU A 234 17.09 7.44 16.81
CA GLU A 234 17.98 6.96 17.87
C GLU A 234 19.35 6.54 17.32
N GLN A 235 19.39 5.83 16.21
CA GLN A 235 20.62 5.44 15.52
C GLN A 235 21.41 6.67 15.07
N GLU A 236 20.74 7.67 14.49
CA GLU A 236 21.41 8.91 14.07
C GLU A 236 22.00 9.66 15.26
N LYS A 237 21.26 9.75 16.36
CA LYS A 237 21.76 10.34 17.61
C LYS A 237 22.99 9.58 18.13
N GLN A 238 22.96 8.25 18.11
CA GLN A 238 24.12 7.42 18.51
C GLN A 238 25.32 7.65 17.59
N ARG A 239 25.13 7.66 16.27
CA ARG A 239 26.20 7.97 15.29
C ARG A 239 26.82 9.34 15.54
N GLN A 240 26.01 10.34 15.87
CA GLN A 240 26.52 11.68 16.19
C GLN A 240 27.35 11.69 17.47
N ILE A 241 26.91 10.98 18.52
CA ILE A 241 27.66 10.85 19.77
C ILE A 241 28.98 10.12 19.53
N GLU A 242 28.96 9.02 18.79
CA GLU A 242 30.16 8.24 18.45
C GLU A 242 31.16 9.07 17.64
N ARG A 243 30.67 9.81 16.64
CA ARG A 243 31.49 10.73 15.86
C ARG A 243 32.12 11.81 16.75
N ALA A 244 31.34 12.41 17.64
CA ALA A 244 31.85 13.42 18.57
C ALA A 244 32.92 12.84 19.51
N LYS A 245 32.70 11.62 20.03
CA LYS A 245 33.66 10.90 20.87
C LYS A 245 34.96 10.61 20.12
N LEU A 246 34.87 10.15 18.88
CA LEU A 246 36.04 9.90 18.03
C LEU A 246 36.81 11.19 17.77
N LEU A 247 36.14 12.28 17.43
CA LEU A 247 36.79 13.58 17.24
C LEU A 247 37.47 14.07 18.51
N LEU A 248 36.84 13.90 19.68
CA LEU A 248 37.43 14.22 20.97
C LEU A 248 38.68 13.38 21.26
N GLN A 249 38.68 12.10 20.92
CA GLN A 249 39.87 11.26 21.07
C GLN A 249 41.04 11.77 20.20
N PHE A 250 40.76 12.18 18.96
CA PHE A 250 41.77 12.77 18.09
C PHE A 250 42.31 14.10 18.63
N THR A 251 41.45 14.98 19.17
CA THR A 251 41.91 16.25 19.73
C THR A 251 42.80 16.03 20.96
N VAL A 252 42.44 15.09 21.83
CA VAL A 252 43.25 14.70 22.99
C VAL A 252 44.61 14.14 22.54
N LYS A 253 44.61 13.19 21.59
CA LYS A 253 45.85 12.59 21.08
C LYS A 253 46.76 13.59 20.38
N ASN A 254 46.19 14.52 19.62
CA ASN A 254 46.95 15.60 18.98
C ASN A 254 47.56 16.54 20.02
N LYS A 255 46.84 16.83 21.10
CA LYS A 255 47.36 17.63 22.21
C LYS A 255 48.54 16.92 22.90
N GLU A 256 48.38 15.64 23.25
CA GLU A 256 49.46 14.82 23.84
C GLU A 256 50.71 14.81 22.95
N LEU A 257 50.53 14.66 21.63
CA LEU A 257 51.64 14.69 20.67
C LEU A 257 52.36 16.05 20.69
N MET A 258 51.61 17.15 20.70
CA MET A 258 52.16 18.50 20.75
C MET A 258 52.91 18.77 22.05
N GLU A 259 52.40 18.30 23.19
CA GLU A 259 53.05 18.39 24.49
C GLU A 259 54.36 17.59 24.50
N ASN A 260 54.34 16.33 24.06
CA ASN A 260 55.53 15.50 23.95
C ASN A 260 56.59 16.10 23.03
N LYS A 261 56.18 16.67 21.89
CA LYS A 261 57.08 17.35 20.97
C LYS A 261 57.72 18.57 21.64
N TRP A 262 56.92 19.37 22.34
CA TRP A 262 57.42 20.54 23.05
C TRP A 262 58.43 20.15 24.14
N GLU A 263 58.15 19.12 24.93
CA GLU A 263 59.08 18.59 25.95
C GLU A 263 60.39 18.11 25.32
N TYR A 264 60.31 17.37 24.21
CA TYR A 264 61.48 16.93 23.46
C TYR A 264 62.32 18.11 22.96
N ASP A 265 61.69 19.12 22.36
CA ASP A 265 62.38 20.31 21.85
C ASP A 265 63.01 21.14 22.99
N GLN A 266 62.40 21.16 24.18
CA GLN A 266 62.98 21.78 25.38
C GLN A 266 64.21 21.00 25.86
N TRP A 267 64.10 19.67 25.99
CA TRP A 267 65.20 18.82 26.41
C TRP A 267 66.38 18.90 25.42
N HIS A 268 66.08 18.87 24.12
CA HIS A 268 67.10 18.97 23.07
C HIS A 268 67.84 20.31 23.13
N ARG A 269 67.13 21.43 23.32
CA ARG A 269 67.74 22.75 23.50
C ARG A 269 68.63 22.81 24.75
N MET A 270 68.18 22.27 25.88
CA MET A 270 69.00 22.19 27.09
C MET A 270 70.25 21.35 26.88
N HIS A 271 70.13 20.21 26.22
CA HIS A 271 71.27 19.36 25.89
C HIS A 271 72.26 20.07 24.96
N GLN A 272 71.78 20.71 23.89
CA GLN A 272 72.62 21.53 23.00
C GLN A 272 73.35 22.62 23.79
N TRP A 273 72.66 23.34 24.67
CA TRP A 273 73.28 24.37 25.50
C TRP A 273 74.36 23.82 26.43
N HIS A 274 74.16 22.64 27.02
CA HIS A 274 75.19 21.96 27.82
C HIS A 274 76.40 21.56 26.97
N VAL A 275 76.18 21.02 25.77
CA VAL A 275 77.25 20.63 24.84
C VAL A 275 78.03 21.86 24.38
N GLU A 276 77.37 22.93 23.96
CA GLU A 276 78.00 24.20 23.59
C GLU A 276 78.83 24.76 24.74
N ARG A 277 78.28 24.75 25.96
CA ARG A 277 78.99 25.21 27.16
C ARG A 277 80.23 24.36 27.47
N ALA A 278 80.15 23.04 27.29
CA ALA A 278 81.31 22.16 27.44
C ALA A 278 82.39 22.45 26.40
N ILE A 279 82.02 22.61 25.13
CA ILE A 279 82.95 22.99 24.03
C ILE A 279 83.62 24.34 24.34
N LEU A 280 82.86 25.32 24.82
CA LEU A 280 83.39 26.63 25.21
C LEU A 280 84.30 26.58 26.46
N ALA A 281 84.09 25.62 27.36
CA ALA A 281 84.98 25.40 28.50
C ALA A 281 86.32 24.82 28.05
N ASP A 282 86.31 23.87 27.12
CA ASP A 282 87.51 23.25 26.56
C ASP A 282 88.28 24.19 25.61
N ASN A 283 87.54 25.02 24.86
CA ASN A 283 88.09 26.04 23.95
C ASN A 283 87.53 27.42 24.32
N PRO A 284 88.05 28.06 25.38
CA PRO A 284 87.61 29.41 25.73
C PRO A 284 87.84 30.31 24.53
N ILE A 285 86.82 31.09 24.16
CA ILE A 285 86.86 31.97 22.99
C ILE A 285 88.06 32.90 23.17
N ASN A 286 89.11 32.66 22.39
CA ASN A 286 90.34 33.42 22.47
C ASN A 286 90.16 34.73 21.71
N TRP A 287 89.50 35.71 22.34
CA TRP A 287 89.24 37.02 21.75
C TRP A 287 90.52 37.79 21.37
N SER A 288 91.72 37.33 21.79
CA SER A 288 93.00 37.98 21.51
C SER A 288 93.78 37.43 20.31
N LYS A 289 93.29 36.40 19.59
CA LYS A 289 94.00 35.80 18.43
C LYS A 289 93.51 36.22 17.04
N THR A 290 92.56 37.14 16.93
CA THR A 290 92.09 37.71 15.65
C THR A 290 92.43 39.20 15.47
N MET A 291 93.23 39.79 16.36
CA MET A 291 93.76 41.15 16.22
C MET A 291 95.29 41.10 16.04
N THR A 292 95.71 40.72 14.84
CA THR A 292 97.02 41.08 14.26
C THR A 292 96.75 41.82 12.97
#